data_AF-A0A926Q5N9-F1
#
_entry.id   AF-A0A926Q5N9-F1
#
_cell.length_a   1.000
_cell.length_b   1.000
_cell.length_c   1.000
_cell.angle_alpha   90.00
_cell.angle_beta   90.00
_cell.angle_gamma   90.00
#
_symmetry.space_group_name_H-M   'P 1'
#
loop_
_entity.id
_entity.type
_entity.pdbx_description
1 polymer ?
#
loop_
_entity_poly.entity_id
_entity_poly.type
_entity_poly.pdbx_seq_one_letter_code
_entity_poly.pdbx_strand_id
1 'polypeptide(L)'
;MLLAAIGEVESSSLRGRSLDARHDVVPPVRGPALSGGSFAAIHDTDGGRFDGDPVWDRAVGPMQFIPGTWRLWGADANGDGVADPQNVEDATLAAARYLCAGGRDLTRPDDLRAAVRSYNHSDRYVRTVLGLVEAVTSGEQAGP
;
A
#
# COMPACT_ATOMS: atom_id res chain seq x y z
N MET A 1 0.13 13.01 -5.67
CA MET A 1 1.44 12.78 -5.00
C MET A 1 1.36 11.86 -3.79
N LEU A 2 0.30 11.90 -2.97
CA LEU A 2 0.15 11.02 -1.81
C LEU A 2 0.34 9.52 -2.09
N LEU A 3 -0.32 8.98 -3.11
CA LEU A 3 -0.22 7.54 -3.45
C LEU A 3 1.20 7.13 -3.85
N ALA A 4 1.91 7.98 -4.60
CA ALA A 4 3.31 7.74 -4.96
C ALA A 4 4.24 7.79 -3.73
N ALA A 5 4.00 8.73 -2.80
CA ALA A 5 4.74 8.79 -1.55
C ALA A 5 4.51 7.55 -0.68
N ILE A 6 3.28 7.03 -0.63
CA ILE A 6 2.97 5.76 0.03
C ILE A 6 3.69 4.62 -0.68
N GLY A 7 3.61 4.50 -2.01
CA GLY A 7 4.33 3.49 -2.78
C GLY A 7 5.85 3.49 -2.55
N GLU A 8 6.46 4.68 -2.41
CA GLU A 8 7.89 4.79 -2.06
C GLU A 8 8.18 4.25 -0.66
N VAL A 9 7.36 4.59 0.33
CA VAL A 9 7.57 4.12 1.70
C VAL A 9 7.29 2.62 1.85
N GLU A 10 6.25 2.12 1.18
CA GLU A 10 5.80 0.73 1.29
C GLU A 10 6.68 -0.24 0.50
N SER A 11 7.07 0.11 -0.72
CA SER A 11 7.76 -0.82 -1.64
C SER A 11 8.98 -0.21 -2.34
N SER A 12 9.44 0.97 -1.92
CA SER A 12 10.49 1.73 -2.62
C SER A 12 10.14 1.95 -4.09
N SER A 13 8.87 2.21 -4.38
CA SER A 13 8.36 2.37 -5.74
C SER A 13 8.80 1.24 -6.67
N LEU A 14 8.73 0.00 -6.17
CA LEU A 14 9.10 -1.21 -6.91
C LEU A 14 10.59 -1.32 -7.28
N ARG A 15 11.50 -0.64 -6.56
CA ARG A 15 12.94 -0.72 -6.81
C ARG A 15 13.41 -2.19 -6.91
N GLY A 16 14.07 -2.53 -8.02
CA GLY A 16 14.56 -3.88 -8.31
C GLY A 16 13.50 -4.85 -8.85
N ARG A 17 12.32 -4.36 -9.22
CA ARG A 17 11.22 -5.13 -9.84
C ARG A 17 10.80 -4.49 -11.15
N SER A 18 10.11 -5.26 -11.98
CA SER A 18 9.52 -4.81 -13.24
C SER A 18 8.02 -4.96 -13.21
N LEU A 19 7.34 -4.25 -14.11
CA LEU A 19 5.94 -4.49 -14.45
C LEU A 19 5.89 -5.34 -15.72
N ASP A 20 4.99 -6.32 -15.75
CA ASP A 20 4.69 -7.03 -16.99
C ASP A 20 3.69 -6.24 -17.87
N ALA A 21 3.23 -6.86 -18.96
CA ALA A 21 2.30 -6.22 -19.90
C ALA A 21 0.90 -5.95 -19.33
N ARG A 22 0.55 -6.53 -18.18
CA ARG A 22 -0.70 -6.29 -17.45
C ARG A 22 -0.52 -5.30 -16.30
N HIS A 23 0.70 -4.80 -16.10
CA HIS A 23 1.11 -3.99 -14.96
C HIS A 23 1.12 -4.73 -13.62
N ASP A 24 1.29 -6.05 -13.68
CA ASP A 24 1.55 -6.87 -12.50
C ASP A 24 3.03 -6.79 -12.12
N VAL A 25 3.30 -6.70 -10.81
CA VAL A 25 4.67 -6.59 -10.31
C VAL A 25 5.37 -7.95 -10.34
N VAL A 26 6.53 -8.00 -11.01
CA VAL A 26 7.35 -9.20 -11.17
C VAL A 26 8.80 -8.95 -10.69
N PRO A 27 9.35 -9.80 -9.79
CA PRO A 27 8.64 -10.81 -9.00
C PRO A 27 7.67 -10.17 -7.99
N PRO A 28 6.69 -10.92 -7.47
CA PRO A 28 5.72 -10.40 -6.51
C PRO A 28 6.34 -9.67 -5.30
N VAL A 29 5.60 -8.71 -4.75
CA VAL A 29 5.99 -7.95 -3.56
C VAL A 29 5.30 -8.59 -2.37
N ARG A 30 6.08 -9.27 -1.53
CA ARG A 30 5.59 -9.86 -0.29
C ARG A 30 6.47 -9.38 0.85
N GLY A 31 5.83 -8.83 1.86
CA GLY A 31 6.47 -8.41 3.09
C GLY A 31 6.88 -9.60 3.97
N PRO A 32 7.48 -9.32 5.12
CA PRO A 32 7.75 -10.33 6.14
C PRO A 32 6.44 -10.89 6.70
N ALA A 33 6.50 -12.13 7.21
CA ALA A 33 5.39 -12.73 7.95
C ALA A 33 5.06 -11.88 9.19
N LEU A 34 3.77 -11.60 9.39
CA LEU A 34 3.26 -10.86 10.53
C LEU A 34 3.03 -11.81 11.70
N SER A 35 4.12 -12.34 12.27
CA SER A 35 4.08 -13.43 13.27
C SER A 35 4.26 -12.97 14.72
N GLY A 36 4.10 -11.68 15.02
CA GLY A 36 4.18 -11.16 16.41
C GLY A 36 5.58 -10.90 16.97
N GLY A 37 6.62 -10.95 16.13
CA GLY A 37 7.99 -10.57 16.50
C GLY A 37 8.21 -9.06 16.37
N SER A 38 8.99 -8.64 15.35
CA SER A 38 9.19 -7.22 15.01
C SER A 38 7.94 -6.55 14.41
N PHE A 39 6.90 -7.33 14.10
CA PHE A 39 5.66 -6.89 13.47
C PHE A 39 4.47 -7.37 14.28
N ALA A 40 3.28 -6.81 14.01
CA ALA A 40 2.03 -7.31 14.57
C ALA A 40 1.84 -8.80 14.25
N ALA A 41 1.11 -9.52 15.12
CA ALA A 41 0.68 -10.89 14.85
C ALA A 41 -0.66 -10.86 14.10
N ILE A 42 -0.67 -11.31 12.84
CA ILE A 42 -1.87 -11.41 12.01
C ILE A 42 -1.91 -12.79 11.37
N HIS A 43 -2.79 -13.65 11.88
CA HIS A 43 -3.03 -14.97 11.31
C HIS A 43 -3.58 -14.87 9.89
N ASP A 44 -3.34 -15.91 9.09
CA ASP A 44 -3.88 -16.06 7.73
C ASP A 44 -5.38 -15.72 7.65
N THR A 45 -5.75 -14.92 6.67
CA THR A 45 -7.15 -14.52 6.45
C THR A 45 -7.69 -14.87 5.06
N ASP A 46 -6.88 -15.49 4.19
CA ASP A 46 -7.25 -15.76 2.80
C ASP A 46 -6.85 -17.16 2.30
N GLY A 47 -6.27 -18.01 3.16
CA GLY A 47 -5.79 -19.34 2.80
C GLY A 47 -4.44 -19.32 2.09
N GLY A 48 -3.63 -18.27 2.28
CA GLY A 48 -2.39 -18.01 1.56
C GLY A 48 -2.61 -17.59 0.10
N ARG A 49 -3.78 -17.07 -0.25
CA ARG A 49 -4.15 -16.75 -1.65
C ARG A 49 -3.24 -15.66 -2.23
N PHE A 50 -2.99 -14.59 -1.50
CA PHE A 50 -2.23 -13.45 -2.03
C PHE A 50 -0.73 -13.52 -1.69
N ASP A 51 -0.37 -14.08 -0.54
CA ASP A 51 1.00 -14.10 -0.04
C ASP A 51 1.67 -15.49 0.02
N GLY A 52 0.91 -16.56 -0.27
CA GLY A 52 1.39 -17.94 -0.25
C GLY A 52 1.67 -18.52 1.14
N ASP A 53 1.29 -17.84 2.23
CA ASP A 53 1.55 -18.27 3.60
C ASP A 53 0.25 -18.66 4.31
N PRO A 54 -0.02 -19.96 4.53
CA PRO A 54 -1.29 -20.42 5.11
C PRO A 54 -1.34 -20.30 6.64
N VAL A 55 -0.40 -19.58 7.26
CA VAL A 55 -0.31 -19.46 8.73
C VAL A 55 -0.35 -18.00 9.16
N TRP A 56 0.45 -17.15 8.54
CA TRP A 56 0.59 -15.73 8.87
C TRP A 56 0.45 -14.87 7.64
N ASP A 57 -0.46 -13.88 7.70
CA ASP A 57 -0.60 -12.89 6.64
C ASP A 57 0.71 -12.09 6.48
N ARG A 58 0.97 -11.66 5.25
CA ARG A 58 2.05 -10.73 4.87
C ARG A 58 1.45 -9.53 4.16
N ALA A 59 2.12 -8.39 4.25
CA ALA A 59 1.78 -7.28 3.38
C ALA A 59 2.08 -7.62 1.90
N VAL A 60 1.13 -7.42 1.00
CA VAL A 60 1.21 -7.78 -0.42
C VAL A 60 1.14 -6.56 -1.33
N GLY A 61 1.80 -6.64 -2.47
CA GLY A 61 1.70 -5.64 -3.53
C GLY A 61 2.52 -4.36 -3.32
N PRO A 62 2.54 -3.48 -4.34
CA PRO A 62 3.22 -2.18 -4.30
C PRO A 62 2.76 -1.28 -3.16
N MET A 63 1.52 -1.46 -2.71
CA MET A 63 0.88 -0.67 -1.66
C MET A 63 0.79 -1.41 -0.31
N GLN A 64 1.44 -2.57 -0.19
CA GLN A 64 1.60 -3.34 1.06
C GLN A 64 0.31 -3.56 1.86
N PHE A 65 -0.76 -3.93 1.18
CA PHE A 65 -2.01 -4.31 1.84
C PHE A 65 -1.87 -5.64 2.59
N ILE A 66 -2.49 -5.75 3.77
CA ILE A 66 -2.70 -7.03 4.43
C ILE A 66 -3.89 -7.73 3.74
N PRO A 67 -3.86 -9.06 3.47
CA PRO A 67 -4.94 -9.80 2.83
C PRO A 67 -6.33 -9.52 3.43
N GLY A 68 -6.43 -9.44 4.75
CA GLY A 68 -7.67 -9.09 5.45
C GLY A 68 -8.22 -7.71 5.08
N THR A 69 -7.34 -6.72 4.89
CA THR A 69 -7.69 -5.38 4.41
C THR A 69 -8.02 -5.40 2.92
N TRP A 70 -7.25 -6.14 2.12
CA TRP A 70 -7.49 -6.28 0.68
C TRP A 70 -8.88 -6.83 0.39
N ARG A 71 -9.36 -7.80 1.16
CA ARG A 71 -10.71 -8.34 1.03
C ARG A 71 -11.82 -7.29 1.13
N LEU A 72 -11.58 -6.18 1.85
CA LEU A 72 -12.55 -5.10 2.03
C LEU A 72 -12.38 -3.96 1.02
N TRP A 73 -11.14 -3.70 0.59
CA TRP A 73 -10.78 -2.49 -0.17
C TRP A 73 -10.28 -2.75 -1.58
N GLY A 74 -9.93 -3.99 -1.91
CA GLY A 74 -9.48 -4.40 -3.23
C GLY A 74 -10.49 -4.03 -4.31
N ALA A 75 -9.96 -3.66 -5.47
CA ALA A 75 -10.74 -3.22 -6.61
C ALA A 75 -10.04 -3.64 -7.89
N ASP A 76 -10.82 -4.12 -8.86
CA ASP A 76 -10.39 -4.35 -10.24
C ASP A 76 -10.44 -3.00 -10.97
N ALA A 77 -9.30 -2.36 -11.11
CA ALA A 77 -9.14 -1.04 -11.73
C ALA A 77 -8.81 -1.13 -13.22
N ASN A 78 -8.10 -2.20 -13.63
CA ASN A 78 -7.69 -2.44 -15.01
C ASN A 78 -8.81 -3.07 -15.87
N GLY A 79 -9.88 -3.59 -15.23
CA GLY A 79 -11.08 -4.13 -15.87
C GLY A 79 -10.93 -5.54 -16.40
N ASP A 80 -9.97 -6.33 -15.90
CA ASP A 80 -9.71 -7.70 -16.37
C ASP A 80 -10.55 -8.78 -15.66
N GLY A 81 -11.36 -8.38 -14.67
CA GLY A 81 -12.21 -9.25 -13.88
C GLY A 81 -11.57 -9.78 -12.59
N VAL A 82 -10.33 -9.37 -12.28
CA VAL A 82 -9.57 -9.85 -11.12
C VAL A 82 -9.02 -8.66 -10.33
N ALA A 83 -9.44 -8.53 -9.07
CA ALA A 83 -8.77 -7.62 -8.13
C ALA A 83 -7.48 -8.27 -7.59
N ASP A 84 -6.33 -7.91 -8.15
CA ASP A 84 -5.02 -8.44 -7.77
C ASP A 84 -4.20 -7.39 -6.99
N PRO A 85 -3.81 -7.65 -5.72
CA PRO A 85 -2.96 -6.72 -4.98
C PRO A 85 -1.57 -6.55 -5.63
N GLN A 86 -1.15 -7.46 -6.51
CA GLN A 86 0.09 -7.34 -7.28
C GLN A 86 -0.02 -6.43 -8.49
N ASN A 87 -1.23 -6.08 -8.94
CA ASN A 87 -1.44 -5.13 -10.01
C ASN A 87 -1.32 -3.70 -9.48
N VAL A 88 -0.52 -2.86 -10.16
CA VAL A 88 -0.30 -1.47 -9.70
C VAL A 88 -1.58 -0.64 -9.75
N GLU A 89 -2.44 -0.85 -10.74
CA GLU A 89 -3.67 -0.07 -10.93
C GLU A 89 -4.67 -0.40 -9.83
N ASP A 90 -4.91 -1.69 -9.60
CA ASP A 90 -5.80 -2.20 -8.54
C ASP A 90 -5.35 -1.75 -7.16
N ALA A 91 -4.06 -1.94 -6.85
CA ALA A 91 -3.49 -1.57 -5.57
C ALA A 91 -3.58 -0.05 -5.33
N THR A 92 -3.36 0.75 -6.37
CA THR A 92 -3.45 2.22 -6.29
C THR A 92 -4.89 2.67 -6.07
N LEU A 93 -5.86 2.07 -6.77
CA LEU A 93 -7.28 2.38 -6.58
C LEU A 93 -7.76 1.97 -5.17
N ALA A 94 -7.38 0.79 -4.70
CA ALA A 94 -7.69 0.33 -3.35
C ALA A 94 -7.15 1.29 -2.28
N ALA A 95 -5.88 1.72 -2.42
CA ALA A 95 -5.27 2.69 -1.52
C ALA A 95 -5.98 4.05 -1.54
N ALA A 96 -6.38 4.54 -2.71
CA ALA A 96 -7.14 5.78 -2.84
C ALA A 96 -8.49 5.68 -2.09
N ARG A 97 -9.23 4.59 -2.29
CA ARG A 97 -10.51 4.34 -1.61
C ARG A 97 -10.34 4.24 -0.10
N TYR A 98 -9.30 3.55 0.36
CA TYR A 98 -8.98 3.41 1.77
C TYR A 98 -8.66 4.76 2.44
N LEU A 99 -7.85 5.59 1.80
CA LEU A 99 -7.46 6.90 2.33
C LEU A 99 -8.67 7.85 2.43
N CYS A 100 -9.55 7.84 1.43
CA CYS A 100 -10.78 8.65 1.38
C CYS A 100 -11.94 8.10 2.23
N ALA A 101 -11.78 6.94 2.87
CA ALA A 101 -12.82 6.31 3.66
C ALA A 101 -13.28 7.17 4.85
N GLY A 102 -14.53 6.99 5.28
CA GLY A 102 -15.06 7.62 6.49
C GLY A 102 -15.38 9.11 6.36
N GLY A 103 -15.59 9.62 5.14
CA GLY A 103 -15.98 11.01 4.90
C GLY A 103 -14.85 12.03 5.05
N ARG A 104 -13.60 11.57 4.97
CA ARG A 104 -12.40 12.42 5.06
C ARG A 104 -12.28 13.31 3.84
N ASP A 105 -11.92 14.57 4.07
CA ASP A 105 -11.50 15.49 3.01
C ASP A 105 -9.98 15.62 3.05
N LEU A 106 -9.29 14.94 2.13
CA LEU A 106 -7.83 14.91 2.09
C LEU A 106 -7.18 16.26 1.75
N THR A 107 -7.96 17.29 1.41
CA THR A 107 -7.46 18.67 1.30
C THR A 107 -7.27 19.33 2.67
N ARG A 108 -7.91 18.80 3.72
CA ARG A 108 -7.76 19.26 5.11
C ARG A 108 -6.55 18.58 5.76
N PRO A 109 -5.60 19.34 6.36
CA PRO A 109 -4.39 18.77 6.94
C PRO A 109 -4.61 17.69 8.01
N ASP A 110 -5.65 17.84 8.84
CA ASP A 110 -5.95 16.89 9.93
C ASP A 110 -6.52 15.58 9.38
N ASP A 111 -7.44 15.65 8.42
CA ASP A 111 -8.02 14.49 7.75
C ASP A 111 -6.97 13.74 6.93
N LEU A 112 -6.06 14.48 6.26
CA LEU A 112 -4.92 13.90 5.55
C LEU A 112 -3.98 13.14 6.50
N ARG A 113 -3.60 13.75 7.64
CA ARG A 113 -2.79 13.05 8.67
C ARG A 113 -3.50 11.83 9.22
N ALA A 114 -4.80 11.94 9.51
CA ALA A 114 -5.61 10.82 10.00
C ALA A 114 -5.69 9.68 8.97
N ALA A 115 -5.83 10.01 7.69
CA ALA A 115 -5.82 9.04 6.60
C ALA A 115 -4.50 8.28 6.53
N VAL A 116 -3.37 9.00 6.49
CA VAL A 116 -2.03 8.38 6.43
C VAL A 116 -1.76 7.54 7.69
N ARG A 117 -2.15 8.04 8.88
CA ARG A 117 -2.01 7.29 10.13
C ARG A 117 -2.84 6.00 10.13
N SER A 118 -3.98 5.98 9.45
CA SER A 118 -4.79 4.75 9.35
C SER A 118 -4.13 3.68 8.46
N TYR A 119 -3.18 4.06 7.61
CA TYR A 119 -2.37 3.12 6.83
C TYR A 119 -1.33 2.43 7.73
N ASN A 120 -0.65 3.22 8.58
CA ASN A 120 0.27 2.73 9.59
C ASN A 120 0.26 3.66 10.81
N HIS A 121 -0.05 3.12 12.00
CA HIS A 121 -0.19 3.87 13.26
C HIS A 121 1.14 4.36 13.86
N SER A 122 2.05 4.85 13.03
CA SER A 122 3.37 5.34 13.41
C SER A 122 3.52 6.82 13.06
N ASP A 123 3.88 7.64 14.05
CA ASP A 123 4.15 9.07 13.83
C ASP A 123 5.31 9.28 12.85
N ARG A 124 6.31 8.38 12.88
CA ARG A 124 7.43 8.41 11.94
C ARG A 124 6.93 8.20 10.52
N TYR A 125 6.07 7.20 10.32
CA TYR A 125 5.49 6.92 9.01
C TYR A 125 4.72 8.12 8.46
N VAL A 126 3.84 8.72 9.27
CA VAL A 126 3.06 9.90 8.88
C VAL A 126 3.98 11.05 8.47
N ARG A 127 5.02 11.35 9.25
CA ARG A 127 5.99 12.41 8.91
C ARG A 127 6.73 12.10 7.60
N THR A 128 7.16 10.85 7.40
CA THR A 128 7.88 10.47 6.18
C THR A 128 7.02 10.61 4.94
N VAL A 129 5.79 10.08 4.95
CA VAL A 129 4.88 10.17 3.80
C VAL A 129 4.55 11.63 3.46
N LEU A 130 4.17 12.43 4.46
CA LEU A 130 3.80 13.84 4.21
C LEU A 130 5.00 14.69 3.79
N GLY A 131 6.19 14.42 4.33
CA GLY A 131 7.42 15.07 3.88
C GLY A 131 7.75 14.76 2.42
N LEU A 132 7.55 13.52 1.97
CA LEU A 132 7.72 13.16 0.55
C LEU A 132 6.69 13.86 -0.34
N VAL A 133 5.43 13.96 0.10
CA VAL A 133 4.40 14.70 -0.64
C VAL A 133 4.79 16.16 -0.81
N GLU A 134 5.27 16.80 0.25
CA GLU A 134 5.72 18.19 0.22
C GLU A 134 6.93 18.38 -0.71
N ALA A 135 7.98 17.58 -0.55
CA ALA A 135 9.19 17.67 -1.38
C ALA A 135 8.87 17.59 -2.88
N VAL A 136 8.06 16.60 -3.28
CA VAL A 136 7.69 16.42 -4.69
C VAL A 136 6.78 17.54 -5.19
N THR A 137 5.88 18.07 -4.35
CA THR A 137 4.95 19.15 -4.74
C THR A 137 5.67 20.50 -4.86
N SER A 138 6.70 20.74 -4.05
CA SER A 138 7.52 21.96 -4.08
C SER A 138 8.54 21.99 -5.23
N GLY A 139 8.65 20.90 -6.02
CA GLY A 139 9.60 20.81 -7.13
C GLY A 139 11.04 20.52 -6.70
N GLU A 140 11.27 20.27 -5.40
CA GLU A 140 12.51 19.67 -4.91
C GLU A 140 12.48 18.19 -5.29
N GLN A 141 13.02 17.90 -6.48
CA GLN A 141 13.31 16.52 -6.87
C GLN A 141 14.07 15.86 -5.72
N ALA A 142 13.48 14.81 -5.15
CA ALA A 142 14.20 13.79 -4.42
C ALA A 142 15.12 13.07 -5.43
N GLY A 143 16.25 13.70 -5.72
CA GLY A 143 17.41 13.12 -6.40
C GLY A 143 18.35 12.46 -5.39
N PRO A 144 19.21 11.54 -5.86
CA PRO A 144 19.73 10.36 -5.14
C PRO A 144 20.50 10.64 -3.85
#